data_AF-A0A658R5E5-F1
#
_entry.id   AF-A0A658R5E5-F1
#
_cell.length_a   1.000
_cell.length_b   1.000
_cell.length_c   1.000
_cell.angle_alpha   90.00
_cell.angle_beta   90.00
_cell.angle_gamma   90.00
#
_symmetry.space_group_name_H-M   'P 1'
#
loop_
_entity.id
_entity.type
_entity.pdbx_description
1 polymer ?
#
loop_
_entity_poly.entity_id
_entity_poly.type
_entity_poly.pdbx_seq_one_letter_code
_entity_poly.pdbx_strand_id
1 'polypeptide(L)' 'MARANNEIGELEKTVLTLVRRPRLIRRDYWRAEVERQLGRADITGGDRQRLCALHHLLGDVPEAGLTHVN' A
#
# COMPACT_ATOMS: atom_id res chain seq x y z
N MET A 1 13.39 -20.87 -1.35
CA MET A 1 13.02 -19.50 -1.75
C MET A 1 11.50 -19.28 -1.71
N ALA A 2 10.83 -19.47 -0.56
CA ALA A 2 9.36 -19.44 -0.48
C ALA A 2 8.77 -18.49 0.58
N ARG A 3 9.61 -17.74 1.33
CA ARG A 3 9.12 -16.85 2.40
C ARG A 3 8.83 -15.42 1.93
N ALA A 4 9.68 -14.85 1.08
CA ALA A 4 9.50 -13.48 0.59
C ALA A 4 8.22 -13.28 -0.24
N ASN A 5 7.85 -14.28 -1.07
CA ASN A 5 6.61 -14.24 -1.85
C ASN A 5 5.34 -14.18 -1.00
N ASN A 6 5.40 -14.69 0.24
CA ASN A 6 4.24 -14.71 1.12
C ASN A 6 4.06 -13.36 1.85
N GLU A 7 5.15 -12.70 2.24
CA GLU A 7 5.08 -11.42 2.96
C GLU A 7 4.48 -10.30 2.09
N ILE A 8 4.85 -10.23 0.81
CA ILE A 8 4.34 -9.21 -0.12
C ILE A 8 2.87 -9.47 -0.46
N GLY A 9 2.47 -10.75 -0.62
CA GLY A 9 1.08 -11.11 -0.84
C GLY A 9 0.18 -10.78 0.37
N GLU A 10 0.66 -11.00 1.60
CA GLU A 10 -0.08 -10.64 2.81
C GLU A 10 -0.16 -9.13 3.04
N LEU A 11 0.90 -8.39 2.67
CA LEU A 11 0.89 -6.93 2.65
C LEU A 11 -0.16 -6.39 1.66
N GLU A 12 -0.21 -6.95 0.45
CA GLU A 12 -1.19 -6.58 -0.57
C GLU A 12 -2.63 -6.76 -0.08
N LYS A 13 -2.95 -7.93 0.48
CA LYS A 13 -4.29 -8.21 1.04
C LYS A 13 -4.66 -7.24 2.16
N THR A 14 -3.71 -6.96 3.05
CA THR A 14 -3.92 -6.07 4.19
C THR A 14 -4.21 -4.64 3.72
N VAL A 15 -3.39 -4.11 2.83
CA VAL A 15 -3.57 -2.76 2.27
C VAL A 15 -4.89 -2.66 1.51
N LEU A 16 -5.22 -3.63 0.64
CA LEU A 16 -6.50 -3.64 -0.07
C LEU A 16 -7.71 -3.66 0.86
N THR A 17 -7.64 -4.41 1.96
CA THR A 17 -8.70 -4.48 2.97
C THR A 17 -8.87 -3.15 3.71
N LEU A 18 -7.76 -2.49 4.03
CA LEU A 18 -7.77 -1.22 4.75
C LEU A 18 -8.19 -0.04 3.86
N VAL A 19 -7.82 -0.06 2.57
CA VAL A 19 -8.26 0.96 1.59
C VAL A 19 -9.79 0.92 1.43
N ARG A 20 -10.42 -0.26 1.52
CA ARG A 20 -11.89 -0.40 1.54
C ARG A 20 -12.55 0.14 2.82
N ARG A 21 -11.77 0.46 3.86
CA ARG A 21 -12.24 1.02 5.15
C ARG A 21 -11.46 2.30 5.49
N PRO A 22 -11.71 3.41 4.78
CA PRO A 22 -10.89 4.63 4.85
C PRO A 22 -10.79 5.26 6.24
N ARG A 23 -11.71 4.96 7.16
CA ARG A 23 -11.66 5.42 8.56
C ARG A 23 -10.68 4.66 9.46
N LEU A 24 -10.19 3.49 9.03
CA LEU A 24 -9.31 2.62 9.81
C LEU A 24 -7.87 2.61 9.30
N ILE A 25 -7.61 3.24 8.16
CA ILE A 25 -6.31 3.21 7.51
C ILE A 25 -5.45 4.40 7.95
N ARG A 26 -4.35 4.12 8.66
CA ARG A 26 -3.25 5.07 8.85
C ARG A 26 -2.42 5.12 7.57
N ARG A 27 -2.85 5.92 6.59
CA ARG A 27 -2.26 5.94 5.25
C ARG A 27 -0.77 6.21 5.26
N ASP A 28 -0.32 7.17 6.05
CA ASP A 28 1.10 7.52 6.13
C ASP A 28 1.96 6.36 6.64
N TYR A 29 1.43 5.59 7.60
CA TYR A 29 2.10 4.38 8.08
C TYR A 29 2.25 3.33 6.98
N TRP A 30 1.16 3.02 6.27
CA TRP A 30 1.19 2.02 5.20
C TRP A 30 2.00 2.47 3.99
N ARG A 31 2.04 3.78 3.71
CA ARG A 31 2.89 4.36 2.66
C ARG A 31 4.36 4.17 3.00
N ALA A 32 4.76 4.54 4.22
CA ALA A 32 6.14 4.34 4.69
C ALA A 32 6.54 2.86 4.70
N GLU A 33 5.61 1.95 5.02
CA GLU A 33 5.86 0.50 4.99
C GLU A 33 6.06 -0.01 3.56
N VAL A 34 5.25 0.43 2.59
CA VAL A 34 5.43 0.09 1.17
C VAL A 34 6.75 0.64 0.62
N GLU A 35 7.13 1.87 0.96
CA GLU A 35 8.42 2.46 0.57
C GLU A 35 9.61 1.69 1.15
N ARG A 36 9.51 1.23 2.40
CA ARG A 36 10.52 0.38 3.04
C ARG A 36 10.72 -0.93 2.29
N GLN A 37 9.63 -1.55 1.83
CA GLN A 37 9.68 -2.79 1.05
C GLN A 37 10.22 -2.56 -0.36
N LEU A 38 9.91 -1.42 -1.00
CA LEU A 38 10.51 -1.02 -2.28
C LEU A 38 12.02 -0.79 -2.22
N GLY A 39 12.54 -0.42 -1.04
CA GLY A 39 13.97 -0.24 -0.80
C GLY A 39 14.76 -1.54 -0.61
N ARG A 40 14.09 -2.71 -0.52
CA ARG A 40 14.77 -4.00 -0.39
C ARG A 40 15.42 -4.41 -1.72
N ALA A 41 16.65 -4.92 -1.65
CA ALA A 41 17.39 -5.38 -2.84
C ALA A 41 16.91 -6.75 -3.35
N ASP A 42 16.14 -7.47 -2.53
CA ASP A 42 15.72 -8.85 -2.67
C ASP A 42 14.29 -9.03 -3.23
N ILE A 43 13.66 -7.95 -3.71
CA ILE A 43 12.33 -7.99 -4.31
C ILE A 43 12.39 -8.25 -5.82
N THR A 44 11.44 -9.03 -6.33
CA THR A 44 11.35 -9.29 -7.77
C THR A 44 10.75 -8.09 -8.52
N GLY A 45 10.93 -8.03 -9.84
CA GLY A 45 10.30 -7.00 -10.68
C GLY A 45 8.76 -6.99 -10.57
N GLY A 46 8.14 -8.17 -10.41
CA GLY A 46 6.70 -8.29 -10.20
C GLY A 46 6.25 -7.77 -8.84
N ASP A 47 7.03 -8.06 -7.79
CA ASP A 47 6.76 -7.51 -6.45
C ASP A 47 6.88 -6.00 -6.43
N ARG A 48 7.88 -5.45 -7.13
CA ARG A 48 8.06 -4.01 -7.29
C ARG A 48 6.86 -3.37 -7.97
N GLN A 49 6.31 -3.98 -9.03
CA GLN A 49 5.09 -3.49 -9.68
C GLN A 49 3.89 -3.50 -8.73
N ARG A 50 3.70 -4.58 -7.95
CA ARG A 50 2.62 -4.67 -6.95
C ARG A 50 2.75 -3.59 -5.87
N LEU A 51 3.95 -3.40 -5.33
CA LEU A 51 4.22 -2.38 -4.33
C LEU A 51 4.00 -0.96 -4.87
N CYS A 52 4.39 -0.66 -6.10
CA CYS A 52 4.08 0.63 -6.74
C CYS A 52 2.57 0.85 -6.90
N ALA A 53 1.81 -0.17 -7.28
CA ALA A 53 0.35 -0.07 -7.38
C ALA A 53 -0.30 0.19 -6.00
N LEU A 54 0.20 -0.46 -4.95
CA LEU A 54 -0.25 -0.22 -3.57
C LEU A 54 0.10 1.19 -3.09
N HIS A 55 1.28 1.70 -3.41
CA HIS A 55 1.68 3.07 -3.07
C HIS A 55 0.75 4.10 -3.74
N HIS A 56 0.45 3.89 -5.03
CA HIS A 56 -0.51 4.72 -5.74
C HIS A 56 -1.90 4.65 -5.11
N LEU A 57 -2.43 3.47 -4.78
CA LEU A 57 -3.71 3.32 -4.08
C LEU A 57 -3.76 4.02 -2.71
N LEU A 58 -2.63 4.08 -1.99
CA LEU A 58 -2.52 4.80 -0.72
C LEU A 58 -2.37 6.32 -0.90
N GLY A 59 -1.99 6.79 -2.09
CA GLY A 59 -1.87 8.20 -2.46
C GLY A 59 -3.12 8.77 -3.14
N ASP A 60 -3.81 7.96 -3.93
CA ASP A 60 -4.83 8.40 -4.88
C ASP A 60 -6.24 8.40 -4.31
N VAL A 61 -6.49 7.78 -3.14
CA VAL A 61 -7.82 7.93 -2.52
C VAL A 61 -7.92 9.37 -2.02
N PRO A 62 -8.68 10.25 -2.68
CA PRO A 62 -8.86 11.60 -2.19
C PRO A 62 -9.61 11.46 -0.87
N GLU A 63 -9.47 12.42 0.04
CA GLU A 63 -10.48 12.67 1.06
C GLU A 63 -11.78 13.18 0.39
N ALA A 64 -12.32 12.41 -0.57
CA ALA A 64 -13.56 12.67 -1.27
C ALA A 64 -14.70 12.49 -0.25
N GLY A 65 -14.92 13.57 0.50
CA GLY A 65 -15.84 13.68 1.61
C GLY A 65 -15.68 14.98 2.40
N LEU A 66 -14.64 15.80 2.16
CA LEU A 66 -14.46 17.10 2.82
C LEU A 66 -14.11 18.23 1.84
N THR A 67 -14.74 18.28 0.67
CA THR A 67 -14.91 19.56 -0.05
C THR A 67 -16.14 20.26 0.52
N HIS A 68 -16.00 20.82 1.73
CA HIS A 68 -16.79 21.98 2.13
C HIS A 68 -16.12 23.19 1.47
N VAL A 69 -16.58 23.52 0.26
CA VAL A 69 -16.31 24.83 -0.34
C VAL A 69 -17.41 25.78 0.12
N ASN A 70 -16.94 26.83 0.81
CA ASN A 70 -17.67 28.01 1.27
C ASN A 70 -18.29 28.77 0.10
#